data_AF-A0A859CWX9-F1
#
_entry.id   AF-A0A859CWX9-F1
#
_cell.length_a   1.000
_cell.length_b   1.000
_cell.length_c   1.000
_cell.angle_alpha   90.00
_cell.angle_beta   90.00
_cell.angle_gamma   90.00
#
_symmetry.space_group_name_H-M   'P 1'
#
loop_
_entity.id
_entity.type
_entity.pdbx_description
1 polymer ?
#
loop_
_entity_poly.entity_id
_entity_poly.type
_entity_poly.pdbx_seq_one_letter_code
_entity_poly.pdbx_strand_id
1 'polypeptide(L)'
;MTTTELSKLEDFQNKGVLKLSNVIDIEKVVDVRTHFWHEINRKFGINVDEPSTWFSDTNNPVGNARAKRLNGMGSIMRDLKASGKLDEIEHAIQPAIDHVFGAHAWRPLDLWYSLLSFPGSETVWNVPHQSWHNDEPTVVGDAEPWSLFVFVFLDNVSADMGATTVVSGSHRRIASLAKVLGTSNNEALINAFESVNSGLFENPKDVTLLPMDQVLEPLIQEDPWFQALVNEGPPDKRIQRFIEEGSTHNSFEQKVVPLTGVAGDIIVFDPRCLHTFSANISNLPRQVLRLDFRRQ
;
A
#
# COMPACT_ATOMS: atom_id res chain seq x y z
N MET A 1 16.20 -1.44 -22.06
CA MET A 1 14.99 -0.71 -21.62
C MET A 1 14.67 0.37 -22.64
N THR A 2 13.40 0.61 -22.92
CA THR A 2 12.92 1.74 -23.74
C THR A 2 12.94 3.06 -22.96
N THR A 3 12.86 4.22 -23.64
CA THR A 3 12.78 5.55 -22.98
C THR A 3 11.58 5.65 -22.04
N THR A 4 10.45 5.03 -22.39
CA THR A 4 9.24 4.98 -21.56
C THR A 4 9.42 4.14 -20.30
N GLU A 5 10.18 3.04 -20.38
CA GLU A 5 10.51 2.21 -19.21
C GLU A 5 11.44 2.95 -18.24
N LEU A 6 12.47 3.61 -18.77
CA LEU A 6 13.38 4.43 -17.97
C LEU A 6 12.62 5.53 -17.22
N SER A 7 11.66 6.18 -17.88
CA SER A 7 10.80 7.18 -17.25
C SER A 7 9.95 6.60 -16.11
N LYS A 8 9.43 5.36 -16.25
CA LYS A 8 8.62 4.72 -15.21
C LYS A 8 9.43 4.31 -13.99
N LEU A 9 10.63 3.76 -14.21
CA LEU A 9 11.54 3.39 -13.12
C LEU A 9 12.00 4.64 -12.37
N GLU A 10 12.36 5.71 -13.08
CA GLU A 10 12.72 6.99 -12.49
C GLU A 10 11.55 7.62 -11.71
N ASP A 11 10.33 7.56 -12.27
CA ASP A 11 9.12 7.98 -11.56
C ASP A 11 8.93 7.21 -10.25
N PHE A 12 9.09 5.89 -10.27
CA PHE A 12 9.00 5.06 -9.06
C PHE A 12 10.10 5.41 -8.06
N GLN A 13 11.35 5.54 -8.49
CA GLN A 13 12.47 5.92 -7.61
C GLN A 13 12.25 7.27 -6.94
N ASN A 14 11.65 8.23 -7.67
CA ASN A 14 11.35 9.56 -7.16
C ASN A 14 10.14 9.59 -6.22
N LYS A 15 9.07 8.89 -6.57
CA LYS A 15 7.75 9.01 -5.91
C LYS A 15 7.42 7.86 -4.96
N GLY A 16 8.09 6.72 -5.07
CA GLY A 16 7.80 5.49 -4.34
C GLY A 16 6.48 4.83 -4.73
N VAL A 17 5.83 5.32 -5.79
CA VAL A 17 4.58 4.77 -6.32
C VAL A 17 4.55 4.85 -7.83
N LEU A 18 4.02 3.79 -8.45
CA LEU A 18 3.86 3.69 -9.90
C LEU A 18 2.55 2.98 -10.23
N LYS A 19 1.69 3.65 -11.00
CA LYS A 19 0.49 3.04 -11.55
C LYS A 19 0.79 2.40 -12.90
N LEU A 20 0.35 1.15 -13.07
CA LEU A 20 0.36 0.43 -14.35
C LEU A 20 -1.08 0.08 -14.70
N SER A 21 -1.57 0.62 -15.82
CA SER A 21 -2.98 0.49 -16.19
C SER A 21 -3.23 -0.74 -17.05
N ASN A 22 -4.41 -1.35 -16.89
CA ASN A 22 -4.84 -2.51 -17.68
C ASN A 22 -3.81 -3.65 -17.74
N VAL A 23 -3.17 -3.97 -16.61
CA VAL A 23 -2.18 -5.05 -16.53
C VAL A 23 -2.86 -6.42 -16.56
N ILE A 24 -4.04 -6.50 -15.95
CA ILE A 24 -4.80 -7.73 -15.82
C ILE A 24 -6.06 -7.62 -16.69
N ASP A 25 -6.33 -8.68 -17.45
CA ASP A 25 -7.56 -8.79 -18.22
C ASP A 25 -8.80 -8.69 -17.31
N ILE A 26 -9.77 -7.89 -17.73
CA ILE A 26 -11.01 -7.66 -16.99
C ILE A 26 -11.79 -8.95 -16.72
N GLU A 27 -11.73 -9.95 -17.61
CA GLU A 27 -12.40 -11.23 -17.41
C GLU A 27 -11.83 -11.98 -16.20
N LYS A 28 -10.50 -11.97 -16.04
CA LYS A 28 -9.82 -12.57 -14.88
C LYS A 28 -10.14 -11.83 -13.59
N VAL A 29 -10.21 -10.49 -13.66
CA VAL A 29 -10.59 -9.66 -12.52
C VAL A 29 -12.01 -9.98 -12.06
N VAL A 30 -12.95 -10.09 -13.00
CA VAL A 30 -14.36 -10.43 -12.71
C VAL A 30 -14.46 -11.81 -12.08
N ASP A 31 -13.71 -12.79 -12.59
CA ASP A 31 -13.70 -14.15 -12.04
C ASP A 31 -13.17 -14.19 -10.59
N VAL A 32 -12.03 -13.56 -10.33
CA VAL A 32 -11.45 -13.47 -8.97
C VAL A 32 -12.39 -12.71 -8.03
N ARG A 33 -12.98 -11.59 -8.48
CA ARG A 33 -13.92 -10.80 -7.68
C ARG A 33 -15.18 -11.59 -7.34
N THR A 34 -15.72 -12.34 -8.29
CA THR A 34 -16.93 -13.16 -8.08
C THR A 34 -16.66 -14.24 -7.03
N HIS A 35 -15.52 -14.92 -7.14
CA HIS A 35 -15.11 -15.94 -6.16
C HIS A 35 -14.83 -15.33 -4.78
N PHE A 36 -14.17 -14.16 -4.73
CA PHE A 36 -13.94 -13.43 -3.50
C PHE A 36 -15.25 -13.15 -2.76
N TRP A 37 -16.25 -12.57 -3.45
CA TRP A 37 -17.53 -12.25 -2.83
C TRP A 37 -18.36 -13.49 -2.49
N HIS A 38 -18.24 -14.58 -3.25
CA HIS A 38 -18.82 -15.88 -2.88
C HIS A 38 -18.27 -16.38 -1.54
N GLU A 39 -16.94 -16.33 -1.35
CA GLU A 39 -16.30 -16.76 -0.11
C GLU A 39 -16.64 -15.82 1.07
N ILE A 40 -16.74 -14.51 0.82
CA ILE A 40 -17.21 -13.54 1.82
C ILE A 40 -18.64 -13.87 2.27
N ASN A 41 -19.55 -14.13 1.33
CA ASN A 41 -20.92 -14.52 1.66
C ASN A 41 -20.96 -15.83 2.45
N ARG A 42 -20.24 -16.84 1.98
CA ARG A 42 -20.20 -18.17 2.60
C ARG A 42 -19.69 -18.14 4.05
N LYS A 43 -18.67 -17.33 4.34
CA LYS A 43 -18.02 -17.30 5.67
C LYS A 43 -18.59 -16.26 6.62
N PHE A 44 -19.05 -15.12 6.10
CA PHE A 44 -19.48 -13.98 6.92
C PHE A 44 -20.96 -13.65 6.76
N GLY A 45 -21.69 -14.33 5.86
CA GLY A 45 -23.09 -14.01 5.57
C GLY A 45 -23.31 -12.66 4.89
N ILE A 46 -22.24 -12.07 4.33
CA ILE A 46 -22.28 -10.75 3.70
C ILE A 46 -22.60 -10.88 2.23
N ASN A 47 -23.70 -10.26 1.80
CA ASN A 47 -24.01 -10.07 0.39
C ASN A 47 -23.63 -8.64 -0.01
N VAL A 48 -22.77 -8.50 -1.02
CA VAL A 48 -22.29 -7.20 -1.51
C VAL A 48 -23.44 -6.30 -1.98
N ASP A 49 -24.54 -6.87 -2.50
CA ASP A 49 -25.66 -6.10 -3.02
C ASP A 49 -26.73 -5.78 -1.96
N GLU A 50 -26.57 -6.29 -0.72
CA GLU A 50 -27.54 -6.10 0.37
C GLU A 50 -26.86 -5.45 1.59
N PRO A 51 -26.81 -4.12 1.69
CA PRO A 51 -26.15 -3.40 2.79
C PRO A 51 -26.63 -3.77 4.18
N SER A 52 -27.88 -4.25 4.33
CA SER A 52 -28.43 -4.74 5.59
C SER A 52 -27.72 -6.00 6.12
N THR A 53 -27.01 -6.73 5.26
CA THR A 53 -26.22 -7.92 5.66
C THR A 53 -24.84 -7.54 6.19
N TRP A 54 -24.33 -6.35 5.84
CA TRP A 54 -22.99 -5.91 6.18
C TRP A 54 -22.87 -5.70 7.68
N PHE A 55 -22.05 -6.54 8.34
CA PHE A 55 -21.85 -6.50 9.79
C PHE A 55 -23.15 -6.64 10.60
N SER A 56 -24.11 -7.42 10.08
CA SER A 56 -25.27 -7.87 10.85
C SER A 56 -24.85 -8.62 12.13
N ASP A 57 -23.74 -9.34 12.06
CA ASP A 57 -22.98 -9.80 13.21
C ASP A 57 -22.04 -8.70 13.73
N THR A 58 -22.36 -8.19 14.92
CA THR A 58 -21.65 -7.08 15.57
C THR A 58 -20.24 -7.43 16.03
N ASN A 59 -19.84 -8.71 16.01
CA ASN A 59 -18.49 -9.14 16.39
C ASN A 59 -17.49 -9.09 15.23
N ASN A 60 -17.97 -8.95 14.00
CA ASN A 60 -17.14 -8.99 12.78
C ASN A 60 -16.44 -7.69 12.36
N PRO A 61 -17.01 -6.48 12.55
CA PRO A 61 -16.35 -5.27 12.10
C PRO A 61 -15.12 -4.93 12.95
N VAL A 62 -14.02 -4.63 12.29
CA VAL A 62 -12.95 -3.77 12.82
C VAL A 62 -12.90 -2.47 12.04
N GLY A 63 -12.23 -1.47 12.60
CA GLY A 63 -12.10 -0.15 11.99
C GLY A 63 -12.66 0.95 12.87
N ASN A 64 -13.01 2.08 12.27
CA ASN A 64 -13.47 3.27 12.97
C ASN A 64 -14.47 4.06 12.11
N ALA A 65 -14.75 5.30 12.49
CA ALA A 65 -15.66 6.18 11.75
C ALA A 65 -15.28 6.37 10.27
N ARG A 66 -14.00 6.25 9.90
CA ARG A 66 -13.51 6.38 8.52
C ARG A 66 -13.94 5.21 7.65
N ALA A 67 -13.76 3.98 8.13
CA ALA A 67 -14.03 2.78 7.36
C ALA A 67 -14.21 1.56 8.28
N LYS A 68 -15.02 0.61 7.84
CA LYS A 68 -15.16 -0.70 8.46
C LYS A 68 -14.45 -1.76 7.61
N ARG A 69 -13.93 -2.80 8.25
CA ARG A 69 -13.22 -3.92 7.61
C ARG A 69 -13.59 -5.23 8.29
N LEU A 70 -13.28 -6.33 7.61
CA LEU A 70 -13.43 -7.67 8.17
C LEU A 70 -12.11 -8.16 8.76
N ASN A 71 -12.20 -8.79 9.93
CA ASN A 71 -11.15 -9.65 10.45
C ASN A 71 -11.16 -11.02 9.75
N GLY A 72 -10.09 -11.81 9.89
CA GLY A 72 -10.06 -13.21 9.43
C GLY A 72 -9.92 -13.39 7.91
N MET A 73 -9.59 -12.32 7.18
CA MET A 73 -9.41 -12.32 5.73
C MET A 73 -8.34 -13.29 5.22
N GLY A 74 -7.37 -13.67 6.07
CA GLY A 74 -6.35 -14.64 5.69
C GLY A 74 -6.92 -16.00 5.25
N SER A 75 -8.07 -16.42 5.80
CA SER A 75 -8.72 -17.66 5.33
C SER A 75 -9.37 -17.51 3.95
N ILE A 76 -9.88 -16.33 3.60
CA ILE A 76 -10.44 -16.03 2.28
C ILE A 76 -9.29 -16.02 1.25
N MET A 77 -8.17 -15.37 1.58
CA MET A 77 -7.01 -15.30 0.68
C MET A 77 -6.42 -16.69 0.39
N ARG A 78 -6.35 -17.57 1.39
CA ARG A 78 -5.90 -18.97 1.18
C ARG A 78 -6.84 -19.76 0.27
N ASP A 79 -8.15 -19.62 0.44
CA ASP A 79 -9.12 -20.33 -0.40
C ASP A 79 -9.06 -19.81 -1.85
N LEU A 80 -8.89 -18.51 -2.04
CA LEU A 80 -8.65 -17.91 -3.36
C LEU A 80 -7.35 -18.39 -4.00
N LYS A 81 -6.26 -18.50 -3.23
CA LYS A 81 -5.00 -19.05 -3.73
C LYS A 81 -5.17 -20.53 -4.13
N ALA A 82 -5.78 -21.34 -3.26
CA ALA A 82 -6.03 -22.75 -3.52
C ALA A 82 -6.94 -23.01 -4.72
N SER A 83 -7.79 -22.04 -5.08
CA SER A 83 -8.62 -22.09 -6.28
C SER A 83 -7.84 -21.92 -7.60
N GLY A 84 -6.57 -21.51 -7.54
CA GLY A 84 -5.73 -21.20 -8.70
C GLY A 84 -5.95 -19.79 -9.29
N LYS A 85 -7.01 -19.09 -8.88
CA LYS A 85 -7.35 -17.76 -9.42
C LYS A 85 -6.28 -16.71 -9.17
N LEU A 86 -5.62 -16.75 -8.00
CA LEU A 86 -4.53 -15.81 -7.72
C LEU A 86 -3.26 -16.12 -8.52
N ASP A 87 -3.03 -17.38 -8.91
CA ASP A 87 -1.90 -17.72 -9.79
C ASP A 87 -2.04 -17.04 -11.14
N GLU A 88 -3.24 -17.01 -11.72
CA GLU A 88 -3.48 -16.33 -13.00
C GLU A 88 -3.20 -14.82 -12.94
N ILE A 89 -3.45 -14.21 -11.78
CA ILE A 89 -3.14 -12.80 -11.51
C ILE A 89 -1.63 -12.60 -11.37
N GLU A 90 -0.93 -13.46 -10.63
CA GLU A 90 0.55 -13.42 -10.49
C GLU A 90 1.24 -13.52 -11.86
N HIS A 91 0.79 -14.46 -12.70
CA HIS A 91 1.33 -14.64 -14.04
C HIS A 91 1.11 -13.43 -14.95
N ALA A 92 0.03 -12.67 -14.77
CA ALA A 92 -0.23 -11.44 -15.51
C ALA A 92 0.64 -10.27 -15.01
N ILE A 93 0.92 -10.21 -13.70
CA ILE A 93 1.69 -9.14 -13.08
C ILE A 93 3.19 -9.26 -13.36
N GLN A 94 3.77 -10.47 -13.28
CA GLN A 94 5.24 -10.65 -13.36
C GLN A 94 5.87 -10.01 -14.61
N PRO A 95 5.34 -10.17 -15.85
CA PRO A 95 5.92 -9.53 -17.02
C PRO A 95 5.89 -8.00 -16.94
N ALA A 96 4.84 -7.41 -16.33
CA ALA A 96 4.74 -5.97 -16.17
C ALA A 96 5.76 -5.42 -15.16
N ILE A 97 6.03 -6.16 -14.08
CA ILE A 97 7.09 -5.86 -13.11
C ILE A 97 8.47 -6.00 -13.76
N ASP A 98 8.75 -7.12 -14.41
CA ASP A 98 10.03 -7.38 -15.11
C ASP A 98 10.34 -6.30 -16.16
N HIS A 99 9.31 -5.79 -16.84
CA HIS A 99 9.45 -4.75 -17.86
C HIS A 99 9.90 -3.39 -17.27
N VAL A 100 9.49 -3.04 -16.06
CA VAL A 100 9.86 -1.77 -15.42
C VAL A 100 11.15 -1.89 -14.61
N PHE A 101 11.27 -2.95 -13.80
CA PHE A 101 12.31 -3.08 -12.80
C PHE A 101 13.48 -3.98 -13.23
N GLY A 102 13.41 -4.53 -14.44
CA GLY A 102 14.39 -5.48 -14.96
C GLY A 102 13.96 -6.92 -14.73
N ALA A 103 14.30 -7.77 -15.70
CA ALA A 103 13.90 -9.17 -15.69
C ALA A 103 14.42 -9.87 -14.43
N HIS A 104 13.50 -10.47 -13.69
CA HIS A 104 13.78 -11.33 -12.54
C HIS A 104 14.41 -10.61 -11.33
N ALA A 105 14.45 -9.27 -11.34
CA ALA A 105 14.91 -8.49 -10.18
C ALA A 105 13.94 -8.60 -8.98
N TRP A 106 12.67 -8.91 -9.26
CA TRP A 106 11.62 -9.03 -8.26
C TRP A 106 10.79 -10.29 -8.48
N ARG A 107 10.46 -10.99 -7.39
CA ARG A 107 9.64 -12.21 -7.43
C ARG A 107 8.47 -12.11 -6.45
N PRO A 108 7.27 -12.58 -6.83
CA PRO A 108 6.14 -12.61 -5.93
C PRO A 108 6.45 -13.54 -4.77
N LEU A 109 6.07 -13.10 -3.59
CA LEU A 109 5.90 -13.96 -2.43
C LEU A 109 4.49 -14.55 -2.49
N ASP A 110 4.33 -15.78 -2.01
CA ASP A 110 2.99 -16.37 -1.84
C ASP A 110 2.29 -15.79 -0.59
N LEU A 111 2.20 -14.46 -0.54
CA LEU A 111 1.65 -13.66 0.53
C LEU A 111 0.66 -12.65 -0.05
N TRP A 112 -0.62 -12.99 0.09
CA TRP A 112 -1.75 -12.21 -0.39
C TRP A 112 -2.56 -11.63 0.76
N TYR A 113 -2.94 -10.36 0.61
CA TYR A 113 -3.76 -9.63 1.58
C TYR A 113 -4.98 -9.03 0.90
N SER A 114 -6.12 -9.05 1.60
CA SER A 114 -7.28 -8.26 1.21
C SER A 114 -7.25 -6.91 1.90
N LEU A 115 -7.43 -5.85 1.12
CA LEU A 115 -7.65 -4.49 1.60
C LEU A 115 -9.13 -4.09 1.51
N LEU A 116 -10.04 -5.05 1.72
CA LEU A 116 -11.48 -4.83 1.72
C LEU A 116 -11.85 -3.68 2.65
N SER A 117 -12.59 -2.70 2.12
CA SER A 117 -13.04 -1.54 2.88
C SER A 117 -14.53 -1.33 2.66
N PHE A 118 -15.29 -1.30 3.76
CA PHE A 118 -16.71 -0.97 3.77
C PHE A 118 -16.94 0.49 4.19
N PRO A 119 -18.09 1.07 3.82
CA PRO A 119 -18.46 2.41 4.25
C PRO A 119 -18.36 2.64 5.76
N GLY A 120 -17.77 3.77 6.14
CA GLY A 120 -17.73 4.28 7.50
C GLY A 120 -18.97 5.08 7.88
N SER A 121 -18.87 5.86 8.96
CA SER A 121 -19.89 6.83 9.37
C SER A 121 -19.57 8.27 8.97
N GLU A 122 -18.36 8.52 8.47
CA GLU A 122 -17.99 9.82 7.90
C GLU A 122 -18.76 10.10 6.61
N THR A 123 -19.15 11.36 6.41
CA THR A 123 -19.96 11.81 5.27
C THR A 123 -19.21 12.75 4.33
N VAL A 124 -18.02 13.22 4.74
CA VAL A 124 -17.16 14.11 3.95
C VAL A 124 -15.77 13.52 3.96
N TRP A 125 -15.21 13.30 2.78
CA TRP A 125 -13.86 12.77 2.67
C TRP A 125 -12.83 13.85 3.00
N ASN A 126 -11.76 13.46 3.69
CA ASN A 126 -10.67 14.34 4.07
C ASN A 126 -9.33 13.59 3.96
N VAL A 127 -8.24 14.34 3.77
CA VAL A 127 -6.88 13.80 3.84
C VAL A 127 -6.66 13.23 5.24
N PRO A 128 -6.32 11.92 5.38
CA PRO A 128 -6.10 11.30 6.67
C PRO A 128 -5.07 12.06 7.52
N HIS A 129 -5.37 12.22 8.82
CA HIS A 129 -4.47 12.86 9.78
C HIS A 129 -3.96 11.88 10.85
N GLN A 130 -4.37 10.61 10.79
CA GLN A 130 -4.02 9.58 11.78
C GLN A 130 -3.53 8.32 11.10
N SER A 131 -2.79 7.51 11.85
CA SER A 131 -2.36 6.16 11.46
C SER A 131 -1.40 6.16 10.26
N TRP A 132 -0.62 7.23 10.09
CA TRP A 132 0.50 7.25 9.14
C TRP A 132 1.62 6.34 9.64
N HIS A 133 2.12 5.46 8.77
CA HIS A 133 3.18 4.51 9.07
C HIS A 133 3.91 4.10 7.79
N ASN A 134 5.02 3.38 7.93
CA ASN A 134 5.68 2.64 6.87
C ASN A 134 5.85 1.18 7.32
N ASP A 135 5.89 0.25 6.37
CA ASP A 135 5.85 -1.19 6.66
C ASP A 135 7.24 -1.83 6.65
N GLU A 136 8.25 -1.13 6.13
CA GLU A 136 9.61 -1.66 5.98
C GLU A 136 10.64 -0.67 6.56
N PRO A 137 11.70 -1.15 7.25
CA PRO A 137 12.76 -0.28 7.74
C PRO A 137 13.57 0.32 6.58
N THR A 138 14.30 1.40 6.86
CA THR A 138 15.17 2.02 5.85
C THR A 138 16.63 1.80 6.18
N VAL A 139 17.32 1.02 5.35
CA VAL A 139 18.75 0.74 5.52
C VAL A 139 19.60 1.91 5.04
N VAL A 140 20.61 2.26 5.83
CA VAL A 140 21.55 3.33 5.49
C VAL A 140 22.41 2.89 4.31
N GLY A 141 22.35 3.65 3.22
CA GLY A 141 23.14 3.39 2.02
C GLY A 141 22.49 2.45 1.01
N ASP A 142 21.34 1.85 1.32
CA ASP A 142 20.56 1.06 0.37
C ASP A 142 19.38 1.88 -0.15
N ALA A 143 19.42 2.23 -1.43
CA ALA A 143 18.39 3.07 -2.04
C ALA A 143 17.11 2.28 -2.36
N GLU A 144 17.21 0.97 -2.50
CA GLU A 144 16.11 0.10 -2.90
C GLU A 144 15.41 -0.50 -1.67
N PRO A 145 14.10 -0.78 -1.75
CA PRO A 145 13.41 -1.49 -0.69
C PRO A 145 13.76 -2.99 -0.74
N TRP A 146 13.43 -3.73 0.32
CA TRP A 146 13.49 -5.19 0.36
C TRP A 146 12.29 -5.81 -0.36
N SER A 147 11.17 -5.10 -0.36
CA SER A 147 9.92 -5.53 -0.96
C SER A 147 9.24 -4.46 -1.81
N LEU A 148 8.41 -4.89 -2.75
CA LEU A 148 7.41 -4.06 -3.42
C LEU A 148 6.03 -4.56 -3.02
N PHE A 149 5.11 -3.67 -2.65
CA PHE A 149 3.70 -4.08 -2.59
C PHE A 149 3.05 -3.76 -3.93
N VAL A 150 2.32 -4.74 -4.45
CA VAL A 150 1.55 -4.61 -5.68
C VAL A 150 0.08 -4.66 -5.32
N PHE A 151 -0.59 -3.52 -5.46
CA PHE A 151 -2.01 -3.37 -5.22
C PHE A 151 -2.77 -3.67 -6.49
N VAL A 152 -3.59 -4.70 -6.45
CA VAL A 152 -4.41 -5.19 -7.57
C VAL A 152 -5.84 -4.71 -7.39
N PHE A 153 -6.32 -3.90 -8.33
CA PHE A 153 -7.67 -3.34 -8.28
C PHE A 153 -8.67 -4.34 -8.85
N LEU A 154 -9.56 -4.85 -7.98
CA LEU A 154 -10.69 -5.67 -8.42
C LEU A 154 -11.93 -4.82 -8.72
N ASP A 155 -11.99 -3.62 -8.15
CA ASP A 155 -13.05 -2.65 -8.34
C ASP A 155 -12.51 -1.32 -8.85
N ASN A 156 -13.42 -0.46 -9.29
CA ASN A 156 -13.13 0.94 -9.52
C ASN A 156 -13.05 1.64 -8.17
N VAL A 157 -11.92 2.30 -7.91
CA VAL A 157 -11.61 2.92 -6.62
C VAL A 157 -11.27 4.38 -6.84
N SER A 158 -12.16 5.26 -6.38
CA SER A 158 -11.89 6.70 -6.20
C SER A 158 -11.41 6.99 -4.78
N ALA A 159 -10.94 8.22 -4.55
CA ALA A 159 -10.34 8.63 -3.27
C ALA A 159 -11.31 8.44 -2.08
N ASP A 160 -12.60 8.71 -2.31
CA ASP A 160 -13.70 8.65 -1.35
C ASP A 160 -14.20 7.23 -1.05
N MET A 161 -13.68 6.21 -1.74
CA MET A 161 -14.00 4.80 -1.49
C MET A 161 -13.03 4.15 -0.48
N GLY A 162 -12.34 4.96 0.33
CA GLY A 162 -11.39 4.48 1.33
C GLY A 162 -10.11 3.94 0.72
N ALA A 163 -9.64 4.54 -0.38
CA ALA A 163 -8.36 4.24 -1.00
C ALA A 163 -7.21 4.33 0.02
N THR A 164 -6.20 3.48 -0.13
CA THR A 164 -4.94 3.69 0.59
C THR A 164 -4.34 5.01 0.12
N THR A 165 -3.78 5.78 1.03
CA THR A 165 -3.22 7.10 0.77
C THR A 165 -1.75 7.08 1.13
N VAL A 166 -0.89 7.60 0.26
CA VAL A 166 0.57 7.63 0.44
C VAL A 166 1.08 9.07 0.44
N VAL A 167 2.17 9.35 1.14
CA VAL A 167 3.00 10.53 0.88
C VAL A 167 4.07 10.16 -0.16
N SER A 168 3.85 10.52 -1.42
CA SER A 168 4.82 10.27 -2.49
C SER A 168 6.18 10.88 -2.15
N GLY A 169 7.26 10.14 -2.41
CA GLY A 169 8.63 10.60 -2.17
C GLY A 169 9.08 10.58 -0.70
N SER A 170 8.20 10.21 0.23
CA SER A 170 8.54 10.17 1.66
C SER A 170 9.65 9.17 1.99
N HIS A 171 9.76 8.04 1.28
CA HIS A 171 10.87 7.09 1.43
C HIS A 171 12.25 7.76 1.29
N ARG A 172 12.37 8.83 0.48
CA ARG A 172 13.64 9.58 0.32
C ARG A 172 13.94 10.51 1.49
N ARG A 173 12.91 11.08 2.11
CA ARG A 173 13.06 11.83 3.37
C ARG A 173 13.46 10.89 4.48
N ILE A 174 12.85 9.72 4.53
CA ILE A 174 13.16 8.67 5.50
C ILE A 174 14.59 8.15 5.31
N ALA A 175 15.03 7.95 4.05
CA ALA A 175 16.43 7.62 3.76
C ALA A 175 17.41 8.71 4.20
N SER A 176 17.00 9.98 4.18
CA SER A 176 17.82 11.08 4.70
C SER A 176 17.88 11.06 6.24
N LEU A 177 16.75 10.79 6.91
CA LEU A 177 16.70 10.58 8.36
C LEU A 177 17.54 9.38 8.80
N ALA A 178 17.50 8.27 8.06
CA ALA A 178 18.25 7.06 8.37
C ALA A 178 19.75 7.32 8.43
N LYS A 179 20.30 8.23 7.62
CA LYS A 179 21.72 8.62 7.69
C LYS A 179 22.12 9.28 9.00
N VAL A 180 21.16 9.90 9.69
CA VAL A 180 21.38 10.65 10.93
C VAL A 180 20.98 9.83 12.15
N LEU A 181 19.87 9.10 12.05
CA LEU A 181 19.20 8.42 13.16
C LEU A 181 19.34 6.89 13.11
N GLY A 182 19.91 6.34 12.04
CA GLY A 182 20.06 4.90 11.87
C GLY A 182 20.89 4.27 12.98
N THR A 183 20.47 3.09 13.42
CA THR A 183 21.12 2.32 14.47
C THR A 183 21.59 0.96 13.95
N SER A 184 22.64 0.42 14.54
CA SER A 184 23.11 -0.95 14.29
C SER A 184 22.53 -1.92 15.34
N ASN A 185 22.92 -3.20 15.29
CA ASN A 185 22.42 -4.25 16.21
C ASN A 185 20.91 -4.52 16.11
N ASN A 186 20.33 -4.32 14.93
CA ASN A 186 18.90 -4.55 14.65
C ASN A 186 18.61 -6.00 14.18
N GLU A 187 19.41 -6.98 14.59
CA GLU A 187 19.33 -8.38 14.09
C GLU A 187 17.93 -8.97 14.24
N ALA A 188 17.29 -8.80 15.40
CA ALA A 188 15.94 -9.31 15.63
C ALA A 188 14.91 -8.68 14.67
N LEU A 189 15.05 -7.39 14.38
CA LEU A 189 14.19 -6.69 13.43
C LEU A 189 14.46 -7.17 12.01
N ILE A 190 15.73 -7.31 11.59
CA ILE A 190 16.09 -7.81 10.26
C ILE A 190 15.55 -9.24 10.06
N ASN A 191 15.70 -10.11 11.06
CA ASN A 191 15.20 -11.49 10.99
C ASN A 191 13.67 -11.55 10.93
N ALA A 192 12.94 -10.57 11.47
CA ALA A 192 11.49 -10.49 11.31
C ALA A 192 11.05 -10.28 9.84
N PHE A 193 11.97 -9.86 8.97
CA PHE A 193 11.78 -9.63 7.54
C PHE A 193 12.53 -10.64 6.66
N GLU A 194 12.94 -11.80 7.20
CA GLU A 194 13.72 -12.82 6.47
C GLU A 194 13.09 -13.21 5.12
N SER A 195 11.76 -13.24 5.02
CA SER A 195 11.05 -13.58 3.78
C SER A 195 11.34 -12.65 2.60
N VAL A 196 11.66 -11.38 2.88
CA VAL A 196 11.91 -10.34 1.87
C VAL A 196 13.37 -9.90 1.81
N ASN A 197 14.17 -10.14 2.85
CA ASN A 197 15.56 -9.69 2.91
C ASN A 197 16.63 -10.79 2.86
N SER A 198 16.21 -12.06 2.76
CA SER A 198 17.15 -13.19 2.67
C SER A 198 18.15 -13.00 1.53
N GLY A 199 19.44 -13.05 1.84
CA GLY A 199 20.53 -12.89 0.88
C GLY A 199 20.91 -11.44 0.56
N LEU A 200 20.20 -10.43 1.09
CA LEU A 200 20.53 -9.02 0.83
C LEU A 200 21.72 -8.51 1.66
N PHE A 201 22.04 -9.19 2.76
CA PHE A 201 23.12 -8.81 3.67
C PHE A 201 23.97 -10.02 4.03
N GLU A 202 25.30 -9.86 4.00
CA GLU A 202 26.22 -10.92 4.43
C GLU A 202 26.11 -11.17 5.94
N ASN A 203 25.94 -10.10 6.73
CA ASN A 203 25.82 -10.16 8.18
C ASN A 203 24.83 -9.10 8.69
N PRO A 204 23.65 -9.50 9.20
CA PRO A 204 22.65 -8.58 9.76
C PRO A 204 23.17 -7.63 10.84
N LYS A 205 24.24 -7.99 11.56
CA LYS A 205 24.81 -7.15 12.64
C LYS A 205 25.50 -5.90 12.11
N ASP A 206 25.98 -5.95 10.87
CA ASP A 206 26.69 -4.85 10.22
C ASP A 206 25.72 -3.87 9.54
N VAL A 207 24.43 -4.21 9.51
CA VAL A 207 23.39 -3.38 8.91
C VAL A 207 22.99 -2.26 9.87
N THR A 208 23.13 -1.03 9.39
CA THR A 208 22.59 0.16 10.06
C THR A 208 21.30 0.58 9.37
N LEU A 209 20.22 0.73 10.13
CA LEU A 209 18.89 1.07 9.58
C LEU A 209 18.10 1.98 10.53
N LEU A 210 17.07 2.63 9.98
CA LEU A 210 16.04 3.33 10.74
C LEU A 210 14.79 2.44 10.85
N PRO A 211 14.40 2.02 12.07
CA PRO A 211 13.15 1.31 12.30
C PRO A 211 11.92 2.18 11.97
N MET A 212 10.88 1.53 11.45
CA MET A 212 9.59 2.10 11.03
C MET A 212 8.91 2.93 12.14
N ASP A 213 8.95 2.45 13.39
CA ASP A 213 8.33 3.12 14.54
C ASP A 213 9.09 4.39 14.98
N GLN A 214 10.29 4.61 14.44
CA GLN A 214 11.13 5.78 14.69
C GLN A 214 11.09 6.81 13.55
N VAL A 215 10.22 6.64 12.56
CA VAL A 215 10.17 7.49 11.36
C VAL A 215 9.31 8.74 11.54
N LEU A 216 8.07 8.58 12.01
CA LEU A 216 7.06 9.64 11.91
C LEU A 216 7.38 10.84 12.81
N GLU A 217 7.82 10.59 14.04
CA GLU A 217 8.09 11.65 15.02
C GLU A 217 9.22 12.59 14.57
N PRO A 218 10.40 12.12 14.10
CA PRO A 218 11.40 13.01 13.53
C PRO A 218 10.92 13.82 12.32
N LEU A 219 10.11 13.24 11.43
CA LEU A 219 9.53 13.98 10.30
C LEU A 219 8.64 15.13 10.77
N ILE A 220 7.80 14.91 11.79
CA ILE A 220 6.96 15.93 12.40
C ILE A 220 7.80 17.04 13.04
N GLN A 221 8.90 16.68 13.70
CA GLN A 221 9.77 17.64 14.39
C GLN A 221 10.59 18.51 13.43
N GLU A 222 11.05 17.95 12.30
CA GLU A 222 11.89 18.66 11.34
C GLU A 222 11.10 19.48 10.31
N ASP A 223 9.84 19.12 10.04
CA ASP A 223 9.10 19.63 8.89
C ASP A 223 7.67 20.07 9.25
N PRO A 224 7.37 21.38 9.23
CA PRO A 224 6.03 21.91 9.48
C PRO A 224 4.95 21.36 8.54
N TRP A 225 5.32 20.82 7.37
CA TRP A 225 4.38 20.16 6.47
C TRP A 225 3.90 18.83 7.06
N PHE A 226 4.80 18.00 7.59
CA PHE A 226 4.45 16.75 8.29
C PHE A 226 3.75 17.02 9.62
N GLN A 227 4.16 18.06 10.34
CA GLN A 227 3.44 18.50 11.54
C GLN A 227 1.98 18.85 11.24
N ALA A 228 1.71 19.58 10.15
CA ALA A 228 0.34 19.88 9.74
C ALA A 228 -0.42 18.64 9.24
N LEU A 229 0.28 17.68 8.61
CA LEU A 229 -0.32 16.46 8.06
C LEU A 229 -1.04 15.65 9.15
N VAL A 230 -0.46 15.54 10.35
CA VAL A 230 -1.01 14.75 11.46
C VAL A 230 -2.05 15.48 12.31
N ASN A 231 -2.34 16.75 12.02
CA ASN A 231 -3.34 17.53 12.73
C ASN A 231 -4.67 17.56 11.96
N GLU A 232 -5.81 17.50 12.64
CA GLU A 232 -7.10 17.64 11.98
C GLU A 232 -7.28 19.05 11.35
N GLY A 233 -8.10 19.16 10.31
CA GLY A 233 -8.40 20.43 9.68
C GLY A 233 -9.49 20.32 8.60
N PRO A 234 -10.00 21.46 8.10
CA PRO A 234 -11.07 21.48 7.11
C PRO A 234 -10.68 20.75 5.81
N PRO A 235 -11.56 19.90 5.23
CA PRO A 235 -11.27 19.12 4.03
C PRO A 235 -10.66 19.94 2.89
N ASP A 236 -11.30 21.04 2.47
CA ASP A 236 -10.84 21.86 1.34
C ASP A 236 -9.40 22.36 1.54
N LYS A 237 -9.08 22.82 2.77
CA LYS A 237 -7.73 23.31 3.09
C LYS A 237 -6.70 22.20 3.10
N ARG A 238 -7.07 21.01 3.60
CA ARG A 238 -6.18 19.86 3.65
C ARG A 238 -5.94 19.28 2.25
N ILE A 239 -6.98 19.19 1.42
CA ILE A 239 -6.89 18.75 0.02
C ILE A 239 -5.97 19.70 -0.75
N GLN A 240 -6.23 21.01 -0.69
CA GLN A 240 -5.40 22.03 -1.31
C GLN A 240 -3.92 21.88 -0.90
N ARG A 241 -3.65 21.84 0.42
CA ARG A 241 -2.28 21.81 0.93
C ARG A 241 -1.53 20.51 0.62
N PHE A 242 -2.18 19.37 0.79
CA PHE A 242 -1.49 18.08 0.79
C PHE A 242 -1.55 17.35 -0.54
N ILE A 243 -2.64 17.49 -1.30
CA ILE A 243 -2.83 16.80 -2.59
C ILE A 243 -2.42 17.71 -3.75
N GLU A 244 -2.93 18.95 -3.77
CA GLU A 244 -2.75 19.84 -4.92
C GLU A 244 -1.39 20.54 -4.90
N GLU A 245 -1.07 21.21 -3.79
CA GLU A 245 0.17 21.98 -3.61
C GLU A 245 1.36 21.07 -3.26
N GLY A 246 1.21 20.23 -2.23
CA GLY A 246 2.30 19.40 -1.72
C GLY A 246 3.37 20.20 -0.98
N SER A 247 4.59 19.66 -0.97
CA SER A 247 5.80 20.28 -0.43
C SER A 247 7.00 19.90 -1.30
N THR A 248 8.08 20.67 -1.21
CA THR A 248 9.37 20.31 -1.78
C THR A 248 10.44 20.40 -0.71
N HIS A 249 11.22 19.34 -0.54
CA HIS A 249 12.35 19.34 0.37
C HIS A 249 13.59 18.73 -0.30
N ASN A 250 14.72 19.44 -0.29
CA ASN A 250 15.96 19.04 -0.98
C ASN A 250 15.73 18.55 -2.42
N SER A 251 14.86 19.26 -3.15
CA SER A 251 14.45 18.95 -4.53
C SER A 251 13.57 17.70 -4.71
N PHE A 252 13.07 17.12 -3.62
CA PHE A 252 12.10 16.03 -3.66
C PHE A 252 10.69 16.59 -3.48
N GLU A 253 9.83 16.41 -4.48
CA GLU A 253 8.41 16.72 -4.36
C GLU A 253 7.72 15.69 -3.46
N GLN A 254 6.87 16.17 -2.56
CA GLN A 254 6.07 15.35 -1.68
C GLN A 254 4.61 15.76 -1.76
N LYS A 255 3.75 14.79 -2.05
CA LYS A 255 2.30 14.97 -2.12
C LYS A 255 1.60 13.80 -1.48
N VAL A 256 0.43 14.07 -0.93
CA VAL A 256 -0.51 13.04 -0.55
C VAL A 256 -1.22 12.56 -1.81
N VAL A 257 -1.09 11.26 -2.09
CA VAL A 257 -1.67 10.61 -3.27
C VAL A 257 -2.61 9.49 -2.81
N PRO A 258 -3.92 9.62 -3.02
CA PRO A 258 -4.83 8.49 -2.94
C PRO A 258 -4.53 7.48 -4.05
N LEU A 259 -4.35 6.21 -3.69
CA LEU A 259 -4.08 5.13 -4.63
C LEU A 259 -5.38 4.68 -5.29
N THR A 260 -5.72 5.31 -6.40
CA THR A 260 -6.95 5.12 -7.17
C THR A 260 -6.72 4.40 -8.49
N GLY A 261 -7.70 3.62 -8.94
CA GLY A 261 -7.59 2.80 -10.14
C GLY A 261 -8.92 2.23 -10.58
N VAL A 262 -8.94 1.63 -11.77
CA VAL A 262 -10.06 0.81 -12.24
C VAL A 262 -9.71 -0.66 -12.14
N ALA A 263 -10.72 -1.52 -12.22
CA ALA A 263 -10.53 -2.97 -12.25
C ALA A 263 -9.50 -3.37 -13.34
N GLY A 264 -8.47 -4.13 -12.95
CA GLY A 264 -7.37 -4.57 -13.83
C GLY A 264 -6.13 -3.67 -13.83
N ASP A 265 -6.20 -2.49 -13.22
CA ASP A 265 -5.02 -1.70 -12.89
C ASP A 265 -4.23 -2.36 -11.75
N ILE A 266 -2.92 -2.12 -11.73
CA ILE A 266 -2.10 -2.32 -10.54
C ILE A 266 -1.38 -1.04 -10.13
N ILE A 267 -1.07 -0.91 -8.85
CA ILE A 267 -0.13 0.08 -8.33
C ILE A 267 1.02 -0.65 -7.64
N VAL A 268 2.24 -0.32 -8.03
CA VAL A 268 3.47 -0.74 -7.36
C VAL A 268 3.86 0.32 -6.35
N PHE A 269 4.17 -0.09 -5.13
CA PHE A 269 4.37 0.77 -3.97
C PHE A 269 5.64 0.37 -3.20
N ASP A 270 6.48 1.36 -2.88
CA ASP A 270 7.62 1.22 -1.97
C ASP A 270 7.12 1.27 -0.51
N PRO A 271 7.24 0.18 0.25
CA PRO A 271 6.68 0.04 1.60
C PRO A 271 7.33 0.94 2.65
N ARG A 272 8.45 1.58 2.31
CA ARG A 272 9.09 2.59 3.16
C ARG A 272 8.37 3.94 3.07
N CYS A 273 7.52 4.17 2.07
CA CYS A 273 6.72 5.40 2.02
C CYS A 273 5.73 5.46 3.18
N LEU A 274 5.57 6.65 3.77
CA LEU A 274 4.49 6.92 4.70
C LEU A 274 3.15 6.76 4.00
N HIS A 275 2.30 5.92 4.57
CA HIS A 275 0.99 5.63 4.04
C HIS A 275 -0.02 5.35 5.16
N THR A 276 -1.28 5.38 4.79
CA THR A 276 -2.39 5.07 5.68
C THR A 276 -3.65 4.74 4.89
N PHE A 277 -4.71 4.37 5.59
CA PHE A 277 -6.03 4.19 5.00
C PHE A 277 -6.87 5.45 5.11
N SER A 278 -7.70 5.70 4.09
CA SER A 278 -8.66 6.80 4.09
C SER A 278 -10.08 6.33 4.39
N ALA A 279 -10.97 7.30 4.56
CA ALA A 279 -12.38 7.03 4.79
C ALA A 279 -13.05 6.49 3.53
N ASN A 280 -13.87 5.44 3.69
CA ASN A 280 -14.83 5.04 2.69
C ASN A 280 -16.15 5.75 3.02
N ILE A 281 -16.39 6.88 2.37
CA ILE A 281 -17.63 7.64 2.50
C ILE A 281 -18.62 7.33 1.37
N SER A 282 -18.26 6.40 0.48
CA SER A 282 -19.16 5.91 -0.56
C SER A 282 -20.27 5.05 0.04
N ASN A 283 -21.22 4.62 -0.78
CA ASN A 283 -22.26 3.67 -0.40
C ASN A 283 -21.90 2.22 -0.74
N LEU A 284 -20.67 1.92 -1.15
CA LEU A 284 -20.25 0.60 -1.62
C LEU A 284 -18.97 0.14 -0.90
N PRO A 285 -18.83 -1.17 -0.62
CA PRO A 285 -17.52 -1.73 -0.32
C PRO A 285 -16.64 -1.67 -1.55
N ARG A 286 -15.32 -1.66 -1.33
CA ARG A 286 -14.33 -1.81 -2.41
C ARG A 286 -13.29 -2.85 -2.06
N GLN A 287 -12.85 -3.58 -3.08
CA GLN A 287 -11.80 -4.58 -2.98
C GLN A 287 -10.55 -4.21 -3.76
N VAL A 288 -9.43 -4.17 -3.03
CA VAL A 288 -8.07 -4.17 -3.60
C VAL A 288 -7.30 -5.29 -2.93
N LEU A 289 -6.63 -6.13 -3.70
CA LEU A 289 -5.72 -7.13 -3.16
C LEU A 289 -4.30 -6.55 -3.09
N ARG A 290 -3.50 -7.01 -2.15
CA ARG A 290 -2.06 -6.73 -2.09
C ARG A 290 -1.31 -8.04 -2.25
N LEU A 291 -0.35 -8.03 -3.15
CA LEU A 291 0.65 -9.07 -3.36
C LEU A 291 2.03 -8.47 -3.08
N ASP A 292 2.84 -9.15 -2.29
CA ASP A 292 4.19 -8.70 -1.99
C ASP A 292 5.19 -9.34 -2.94
N PHE A 293 6.15 -8.55 -3.41
CA PHE A 293 7.31 -9.03 -4.15
C PHE A 293 8.55 -8.84 -3.30
N ARG A 294 9.49 -9.78 -3.39
CA ARG A 294 10.83 -9.66 -2.79
C ARG A 294 11.88 -9.33 -3.85
N ARG A 295 12.92 -8.60 -3.43
CA ARG A 295 14.13 -8.38 -4.22
C ARG A 295 14.88 -9.70 -4.43
N GLN A 296 15.59 -9.85 -5.55
CA GLN A 296 16.44 -11.01 -5.86
C GLN A 296 17.91 -10.66 -5.84
#